data_AF-A0A800CYB6-F1
#
_entry.id   AF-A0A800CYB6-F1
#
_cell.length_a   1.000
_cell.length_b   1.000
_cell.length_c   1.000
_cell.angle_alpha   90.00
_cell.angle_beta   90.00
_cell.angle_gamma   90.00
#
_symmetry.space_group_name_H-M   'P 1'
#
loop_
_entity.id
_entity.type
_entity.pdbx_description
1 polymer ?
#
loop_
_entity_poly.entity_id
_entity_poly.type
_entity_poly.pdbx_seq_one_letter_code
_entity_poly.pdbx_strand_id
1 'polypeptide(L)'
;AGIKEESAYYESLHEVPLIANLIARKKLYEMNVVISDTAEYGCYLFNHAALPLLQDFMKTVNTDAIGKTIDIKDNGVNNVELIETNESIRYTGVEAIGEELRSYMSAMKPIL
;
A
#
# COMPACT_ATOMS: atom_id res chain seq x y z
N ALA A 1 15.15 -12.21 -2.70
CA ALA A 1 15.90 -12.12 -1.43
C ALA A 1 15.79 -13.38 -0.54
N GLY A 2 15.02 -14.41 -0.92
CA GLY A 2 14.90 -15.64 -0.10
C GLY A 2 14.10 -15.46 1.20
N ILE A 3 13.37 -14.36 1.33
CA ILE A 3 12.52 -14.05 2.48
C ILE A 3 11.22 -14.85 2.31
N LYS A 4 10.72 -15.42 3.42
CA LYS A 4 9.43 -16.11 3.45
C LYS A 4 8.30 -15.15 3.12
N GLU A 5 7.30 -15.62 2.39
CA GLU A 5 6.21 -14.78 1.88
C GLU A 5 5.37 -14.21 3.02
N GLU A 6 5.17 -14.98 4.09
CA GLU A 6 4.45 -14.54 5.29
C GLU A 6 5.22 -13.42 6.01
N SER A 7 6.53 -13.55 6.13
CA SER A 7 7.37 -12.48 6.70
C SER A 7 7.32 -11.23 5.83
N ALA A 8 7.37 -11.37 4.50
CA ALA A 8 7.24 -10.22 3.61
C ALA A 8 5.87 -9.54 3.74
N TYR A 9 4.79 -10.30 3.91
CA TYR A 9 3.45 -9.75 4.13
C TYR A 9 3.33 -8.96 5.43
N TYR A 10 3.83 -9.51 6.54
CA TYR A 10 3.80 -8.84 7.84
C TYR A 10 4.62 -7.54 7.84
N GLU A 11 5.83 -7.57 7.28
CA GLU A 11 6.75 -6.42 7.22
C GLU A 11 6.41 -5.43 6.09
N SER A 12 5.29 -5.61 5.39
CA SER A 12 4.82 -4.68 4.37
C SER A 12 3.34 -4.36 4.54
N LEU A 13 2.43 -5.10 3.91
CA LEU A 13 1.02 -4.74 3.83
C LEU A 13 0.34 -4.69 5.21
N HIS A 14 0.72 -5.58 6.14
CA HIS A 14 0.09 -5.65 7.46
C HIS A 14 0.31 -4.40 8.32
N GLU A 15 1.49 -3.79 8.24
CA GLU A 15 1.86 -2.62 9.05
C GLU A 15 1.41 -1.28 8.45
N VAL A 16 1.17 -1.23 7.14
CA VAL A 16 0.79 0.00 6.42
C VAL A 16 -0.39 0.75 7.07
N PRO A 17 -1.48 0.11 7.51
CA PRO A 17 -2.59 0.81 8.17
C PRO A 17 -2.17 1.56 9.44
N LEU A 18 -1.23 1.01 10.22
CA LEU A 18 -0.75 1.65 11.45
C LEU A 18 0.05 2.92 11.12
N ILE A 19 0.97 2.84 10.16
CA ILE A 19 1.76 3.99 9.71
C ILE A 19 0.87 5.08 9.09
N ALA A 20 -0.12 4.69 8.30
CA ALA A 20 -1.11 5.62 7.74
C ALA A 20 -1.89 6.37 8.83
N ASN A 21 -2.25 5.69 9.93
CA ASN A 21 -2.91 6.32 11.07
C ASN A 21 -2.04 7.39 11.76
N LEU A 22 -0.71 7.17 11.85
CA LEU A 22 0.22 8.17 12.40
C LEU A 22 0.21 9.43 11.53
N ILE A 23 0.32 9.28 10.21
CA ILE A 23 0.28 10.40 9.26
C ILE A 23 -1.07 11.12 9.32
N ALA A 24 -2.18 10.38 9.43
CA ALA A 24 -3.50 10.97 9.57
C ALA A 24 -3.64 11.82 10.84
N ARG A 25 -3.04 11.37 11.95
CA ARG A 25 -3.10 12.03 13.25
C ARG A 25 -2.35 13.37 13.28
N LYS A 26 -1.09 13.42 12.86
CA LYS A 26 -0.27 14.65 12.92
C LYS A 26 0.79 14.74 11.83
N LYS A 27 0.42 14.33 10.61
CA LYS A 27 1.25 14.40 9.39
C LYS A 27 2.57 13.62 9.58
N LEU A 28 3.57 13.94 8.77
CA LEU A 28 4.87 13.25 8.78
C LEU A 28 5.62 13.39 10.11
N TYR A 29 5.34 14.45 10.89
CA TYR A 29 5.95 14.63 12.22
C TYR A 29 5.59 13.47 13.16
N GLU A 30 4.31 13.08 13.25
CA GLU A 30 3.91 11.98 14.13
C GLU A 30 4.60 10.68 13.71
N MET A 31 4.59 10.40 12.41
CA MET A 31 5.18 9.19 11.87
C MET A 31 6.66 9.11 12.25
N ASN A 32 7.43 10.17 11.97
CA ASN A 32 8.87 10.18 12.19
C ASN A 32 9.25 10.13 13.68
N VAL A 33 8.44 10.69 14.58
CA VAL A 33 8.70 10.65 16.03
C VAL A 33 8.33 9.29 16.65
N VAL A 34 7.38 8.56 16.07
CA VAL A 34 6.88 7.30 16.64
C VAL A 34 7.68 6.08 16.15
N ILE A 35 8.21 6.11 14.93
CA ILE A 35 9.07 5.03 14.42
C ILE A 35 10.49 5.11 15.00
N SER A 36 11.27 4.03 14.87
CA SER A 36 12.67 4.03 15.32
C SER A 36 13.57 4.91 14.45
N ASP A 37 14.68 5.41 15.02
CA ASP A 37 15.71 6.17 14.30
C ASP A 37 16.23 5.44 13.03
N THR A 38 16.33 4.11 13.08
CA THR A 38 16.72 3.29 11.93
C THR A 38 15.68 3.38 10.80
N ALA A 39 14.39 3.32 11.14
CA ALA A 39 13.30 3.43 10.18
C ALA A 39 13.18 4.86 9.63
N GLU A 40 13.35 5.88 10.48
CA GLU A 40 13.36 7.28 10.06
C GLU A 40 14.52 7.56 9.09
N TYR A 41 15.72 7.12 9.43
CA TYR A 41 16.90 7.28 8.57
C TYR A 41 16.72 6.58 7.21
N GLY A 42 16.20 5.34 7.21
CA GLY A 42 15.89 4.61 5.99
C GLY A 42 14.84 5.32 5.13
N CYS A 43 13.80 5.88 5.75
CA CYS A 43 12.76 6.65 5.08
C CYS A 43 13.36 7.87 4.36
N TYR A 44 14.24 8.63 5.02
CA TYR A 44 14.90 9.77 4.38
C TYR A 44 15.81 9.34 3.24
N LEU A 45 16.61 8.28 3.41
CA LEU A 45 17.49 7.80 2.35
C LEU A 45 16.69 7.41 1.09
N PHE A 46 15.58 6.69 1.27
CA PHE A 46 14.68 6.34 0.18
C PHE A 46 14.03 7.58 -0.44
N ASN A 47 13.49 8.49 0.36
CA ASN A 47 12.79 9.68 -0.13
C ASN A 47 13.69 10.58 -1.00
N HIS A 48 14.97 10.76 -0.61
CA HIS A 48 15.93 11.53 -1.40
C HIS A 48 16.23 10.91 -2.76
N ALA A 49 16.11 9.58 -2.89
CA ALA A 49 16.27 8.89 -4.18
C ALA A 49 14.95 8.83 -4.98
N ALA A 50 13.82 8.62 -4.31
CA ALA A 50 12.51 8.45 -4.93
C ALA A 50 11.94 9.75 -5.51
N LEU A 51 12.14 10.89 -4.83
CA LEU A 51 11.62 12.18 -5.30
C LEU A 51 12.18 12.59 -6.68
N PRO A 52 13.50 12.59 -6.91
CA PRO A 52 14.06 12.86 -8.24
C PRO A 52 13.62 11.82 -9.28
N LEU A 53 13.56 10.53 -8.90
CA LEU A 53 13.17 9.45 -9.79
C LEU A 53 11.76 9.63 -10.35
N LEU A 54 10.82 10.09 -9.52
CA LEU A 54 9.42 10.27 -9.91
C LEU A 54 9.12 11.65 -10.50
N GLN A 55 10.09 12.57 -10.53
CA GLN A 55 9.84 13.97 -10.91
C GLN A 55 9.30 14.11 -12.33
N ASP A 56 9.89 13.41 -13.31
CA ASP A 56 9.45 13.48 -14.70
C ASP A 56 8.14 12.71 -14.93
N PHE A 57 7.95 11.59 -14.22
CA PHE A 57 6.68 10.87 -14.23
C PHE A 57 5.53 11.77 -13.75
N MET A 58 5.71 12.48 -12.64
CA MET A 58 4.68 13.36 -12.09
C MET A 58 4.30 14.53 -13.01
N LYS A 59 5.17 14.95 -13.95
CA LYS A 59 4.82 15.96 -14.97
C LYS A 59 3.82 15.45 -16.00
N THR A 60 3.72 14.14 -16.17
CA THR A 60 2.78 13.49 -17.11
C THR A 60 1.42 13.16 -16.47
N VAL A 61 1.32 13.26 -15.14
CA VAL A 61 0.10 12.94 -14.40
C VAL A 61 -0.88 14.11 -14.47
N ASN A 62 -2.09 13.84 -14.95
CA ASN A 62 -3.17 14.82 -15.06
C ASN A 62 -3.98 14.93 -13.75
N THR A 63 -4.71 16.03 -13.58
CA THR A 63 -5.49 16.30 -12.34
C THR A 63 -6.74 15.43 -12.18
N ASP A 64 -7.17 14.76 -13.24
CA ASP A 64 -8.23 13.74 -13.21
C ASP A 64 -7.75 12.43 -12.57
N ALA A 65 -6.44 12.13 -12.59
CA ALA A 65 -5.86 11.02 -11.86
C ALA A 65 -5.68 11.34 -10.37
N ILE A 66 -5.39 12.59 -10.00
CA ILE A 66 -5.19 13.03 -8.62
C ILE A 66 -5.78 14.43 -8.39
N GLY A 67 -6.69 14.53 -7.43
CA GLY A 67 -7.19 15.81 -6.88
C GLY A 67 -8.52 16.31 -7.45
N LYS A 68 -8.95 15.82 -8.63
CA LYS A 68 -10.32 16.02 -9.14
C LYS A 68 -11.01 14.68 -9.32
N THR A 69 -12.33 14.70 -9.23
CA THR A 69 -13.17 13.57 -9.62
C THR A 69 -13.07 13.37 -11.13
N ILE A 70 -13.09 12.12 -11.57
CA ILE A 70 -13.17 11.78 -12.99
C ILE A 70 -14.59 12.12 -13.46
N ASP A 71 -14.73 12.99 -14.45
CA ASP A 71 -16.03 13.38 -15.02
C ASP A 71 -16.51 12.33 -16.02
N ILE A 72 -17.02 11.21 -15.50
CA ILE A 72 -17.52 10.09 -16.29
C ILE A 72 -19.04 10.11 -16.35
N LYS A 73 -19.61 10.03 -17.55
CA LYS A 73 -21.06 9.99 -17.78
C LYS A 73 -21.68 8.63 -17.48
N ASP A 74 -20.90 7.56 -17.56
CA ASP A 74 -21.31 6.18 -17.31
C ASP A 74 -20.09 5.36 -16.84
N ASN A 75 -20.33 4.30 -16.09
CA ASN A 75 -19.31 3.37 -15.59
C ASN A 75 -19.12 2.16 -16.53
N GLY A 76 -19.59 2.25 -17.77
CA GLY A 76 -19.45 1.22 -18.78
C GLY A 76 -17.97 0.95 -19.08
N VAL A 77 -17.50 -0.26 -18.74
CA VAL A 77 -16.16 -0.75 -19.04
C VAL A 77 -16.25 -2.06 -19.83
N ASN A 78 -15.18 -2.42 -20.53
CA ASN A 78 -15.12 -3.71 -21.21
C ASN A 78 -15.11 -4.85 -20.17
N ASN A 79 -16.10 -5.74 -20.26
CA ASN A 79 -16.23 -6.87 -19.32
C ASN A 79 -15.00 -7.79 -19.32
N VAL A 80 -14.38 -8.02 -20.47
CA VAL A 80 -13.20 -8.89 -20.60
C VAL A 80 -12.01 -8.26 -19.88
N GLU A 81 -11.73 -7.00 -20.17
CA GLU A 81 -10.64 -6.24 -19.53
C GLU A 81 -10.85 -6.10 -18.01
N LEU A 82 -12.10 -5.92 -17.58
CA LEU A 82 -12.46 -5.88 -16.16
C LEU A 82 -12.19 -7.22 -15.46
N ILE A 83 -12.53 -8.34 -16.10
CA ILE A 83 -12.24 -9.67 -15.56
C ILE A 83 -10.73 -9.88 -15.47
N GLU A 84 -9.99 -9.63 -16.55
CA GLU A 84 -8.54 -9.78 -16.60
C GLU A 84 -7.83 -8.94 -15.54
N THR A 85 -8.22 -7.66 -15.39
CA THR A 85 -7.67 -6.77 -14.38
C THR A 85 -7.95 -7.28 -12.97
N ASN A 86 -9.19 -7.70 -12.70
CA ASN A 86 -9.56 -8.23 -11.38
C ASN A 86 -8.82 -9.51 -11.03
N GLU A 87 -8.62 -10.42 -11.99
CA GLU A 87 -7.83 -11.64 -11.79
C GLU A 87 -6.37 -11.30 -11.54
N SER A 88 -5.80 -10.33 -12.28
CA SER A 88 -4.41 -9.89 -12.11
C SER A 88 -4.12 -9.31 -10.72
N ILE A 89 -5.13 -8.72 -10.06
CA ILE A 89 -5.01 -8.17 -8.70
C ILE A 89 -5.19 -9.29 -7.67
N ARG A 90 -6.26 -10.09 -7.78
CA ARG A 90 -6.63 -11.11 -6.78
C ARG A 90 -5.60 -12.22 -6.66
N TYR A 91 -5.00 -12.63 -7.78
CA TYR A 91 -4.06 -13.75 -7.80
C TYR A 91 -2.60 -13.30 -7.67
N THR A 92 -2.36 -12.10 -7.15
CA THR A 92 -1.00 -11.70 -6.74
C THR A 92 -0.58 -12.48 -5.50
N GLY A 93 0.73 -12.75 -5.36
CA GLY A 93 1.25 -13.52 -4.22
C GLY A 93 0.96 -12.87 -2.86
N VAL A 94 0.92 -11.53 -2.80
CA VAL A 94 0.60 -10.79 -1.57
C VAL A 94 -0.86 -10.96 -1.15
N GLU A 95 -1.79 -11.04 -2.10
CA GLU A 95 -3.22 -11.23 -1.80
C GLU A 95 -3.50 -12.68 -1.36
N ALA A 96 -2.90 -13.67 -2.02
CA ALA A 96 -3.05 -15.08 -1.65
C ALA A 96 -2.58 -15.35 -0.21
N ILE A 97 -1.36 -14.93 0.12
CA ILE A 97 -0.80 -15.07 1.47
C ILE A 97 -1.56 -14.22 2.48
N GLY A 98 -1.98 -13.01 2.08
CA GLY A 98 -2.74 -12.13 2.93
C GLY A 98 -4.11 -12.68 3.33
N GLU A 99 -4.83 -13.31 2.39
CA GLU A 99 -6.11 -13.98 2.66
C GLU A 99 -5.94 -15.08 3.71
N GLU A 100 -4.95 -15.94 3.52
CA GLU A 100 -4.64 -17.04 4.45
C GLU A 100 -4.32 -16.49 5.86
N LEU A 101 -3.38 -15.55 5.97
CA LEU A 101 -2.94 -15.02 7.27
C LEU A 101 -4.07 -14.27 8.00
N ARG A 102 -4.90 -13.50 7.29
CA ARG A 102 -6.05 -12.79 7.88
C ARG A 102 -7.13 -13.75 8.37
N SER A 103 -7.31 -14.89 7.71
CA SER A 103 -8.25 -15.92 8.14
C SER A 103 -7.85 -16.49 9.50
N TYR A 104 -6.56 -16.75 9.73
CA TYR A 104 -6.05 -17.27 11.00
C TYR A 104 -6.23 -16.27 12.15
N MET A 105 -5.95 -14.98 11.91
CA MET A 105 -6.11 -13.93 12.92
C MET A 105 -7.59 -13.74 13.31
N SER A 106 -8.51 -13.89 12.36
CA SER A 106 -9.96 -13.77 12.62
C SER A 106 -10.53 -15.01 13.33
N ALA A 107 -9.94 -16.18 13.07
CA ALA A 107 -10.31 -17.45 13.72
C ALA A 107 -9.77 -17.56 15.17
N MET A 108 -8.76 -16.77 15.52
CA MET A 108 -8.14 -16.76 16.84
C MET A 108 -9.04 -16.06 17.87
N LYS A 109 -10.02 -16.79 18.43
CA LYS A 109 -10.78 -16.36 19.61
C LYS A 109 -9.88 -16.38 20.86
N PRO A 110 -10.13 -15.50 21.85
CA PRO A 110 -9.35 -15.46 23.08
C PRO A 110 -9.37 -16.83 23.77
N ILE A 111 -8.18 -17.34 24.08
CA ILE A 111 -8.03 -18.42 25.05
C ILE A 111 -8.40 -17.79 26.40
N LEU A 112 -9.49 -18.27 27.01
CA LEU A 112 -9.95 -17.84 28.34
C LEU A 112 -8.89 -18.14 29.42
#